data_AF-A0A6A6DVZ8-F1
#
_entry.id   AF-A0A6A6DVZ8-F1
#
_cell.length_a   1.000
_cell.length_b   1.000
_cell.length_c   1.000
_cell.angle_alpha   90.00
_cell.angle_beta   90.00
_cell.angle_gamma   90.00
#
_symmetry.space_group_name_H-M   'P 1'
#
loop_
_entity.id
_entity.type
_entity.pdbx_description
1 polymer ?
#
loop_
_entity_poly.entity_id
_entity_poly.type
_entity_poly.pdbx_seq_one_letter_code
_entity_poly.pdbx_strand_id
1 'polypeptide(L)'
;MTTNSNAETFVTYVIGKRTISGGSSGWIELLDSGEVLKTPHSGSLEAGSRRELKVEARIYQHLGRHPRLVQLFRYCPDQGLFMEYMPNGNLKEYLRQHHEEITFKQ
;
A
#
# COMPACT_ATOMS: atom_id res chain seq x y z
N MET A 1 -12.05 -10.71 44.73
CA MET A 1 -12.57 -10.40 43.39
C MET A 1 -11.44 -9.79 42.58
N THR A 2 -10.81 -10.56 41.70
CA THR A 2 -9.83 -10.07 40.73
C THR A 2 -9.90 -10.97 39.50
N THR A 3 -10.75 -10.62 38.55
CA THR A 3 -10.74 -11.22 37.21
C THR A 3 -9.80 -10.39 36.34
N ASN A 4 -8.57 -10.86 36.17
CA ASN A 4 -7.70 -10.40 35.09
C ASN A 4 -8.24 -10.97 33.78
N SER A 5 -9.06 -10.19 33.08
CA SER A 5 -9.42 -10.48 31.70
C SER A 5 -8.30 -10.00 30.79
N ASN A 6 -7.29 -10.85 30.57
CA ASN A 6 -6.38 -10.70 29.44
C ASN A 6 -7.19 -10.98 28.17
N ALA A 7 -7.72 -9.93 27.55
CA ALA A 7 -8.33 -10.05 26.24
C ALA A 7 -7.22 -10.37 25.23
N GLU A 8 -7.21 -11.60 24.73
CA GLU A 8 -6.38 -11.97 23.57
C GLU A 8 -6.89 -11.19 22.36
N THR A 9 -6.12 -10.19 21.93
CA THR A 9 -6.41 -9.46 20.71
C THR A 9 -6.04 -10.32 19.51
N PHE A 10 -7.03 -10.96 18.89
CA PHE A 10 -6.84 -11.62 17.60
C PHE A 10 -6.68 -10.55 16.52
N VAL A 11 -5.47 -10.41 15.97
CA VAL A 11 -5.22 -9.57 14.79
C VAL A 11 -5.55 -10.37 13.55
N THR A 12 -6.64 -10.03 12.87
CA THR A 12 -6.96 -10.57 11.54
C THR A 12 -6.07 -9.89 10.50
N TYR A 13 -5.22 -10.65 9.83
CA TYR A 13 -4.46 -10.18 8.67
C TYR A 13 -5.34 -10.19 7.43
N VAL A 14 -5.35 -9.08 6.69
CA VAL A 14 -5.94 -9.03 5.36
C VAL A 14 -4.94 -9.64 4.39
N ILE A 15 -5.39 -10.68 3.68
CA ILE A 15 -4.60 -11.30 2.62
C ILE A 15 -5.07 -10.72 1.28
N GLY A 16 -4.10 -10.34 0.44
CA GLY A 16 -4.39 -9.86 -0.90
C GLY A 16 -5.00 -10.95 -1.78
N LYS A 17 -5.89 -10.53 -2.69
CA LYS A 17 -6.42 -11.40 -3.75
C LYS A 17 -5.32 -11.76 -4.74
N ARG A 18 -4.50 -10.77 -5.09
CA ARG A 18 -3.48 -10.88 -6.14
C ARG A 18 -2.34 -9.90 -5.89
N THR A 19 -1.10 -10.39 -5.89
CA THR A 19 0.08 -9.54 -5.98
C THR A 19 0.15 -8.91 -7.37
N ILE A 20 0.20 -7.58 -7.43
CA ILE A 20 0.21 -6.80 -8.68
C ILE A 20 1.54 -6.11 -8.94
N SER A 21 2.39 -5.96 -7.93
CA SER A 21 3.73 -5.39 -8.08
C SER A 21 4.62 -5.69 -6.86
N GLY A 22 5.91 -5.41 -7.00
CA GLY A 22 6.89 -5.44 -5.91
C GLY A 22 7.70 -4.14 -5.92
N GLY A 23 7.89 -3.55 -4.75
CA GLY A 23 8.71 -2.36 -4.54
C GLY A 23 9.89 -2.62 -3.60
N SER A 24 10.69 -1.57 -3.37
CA SER A 24 11.85 -1.64 -2.46
C SER A 24 11.46 -2.01 -1.03
N SER A 25 10.32 -1.50 -0.57
CA SER A 25 9.86 -1.60 0.82
C SER A 25 8.72 -2.60 1.03
N GLY A 26 8.31 -3.35 0.00
CA GLY A 26 7.22 -4.29 0.15
C GLY A 26 6.57 -4.81 -1.12
N TRP A 27 5.64 -5.75 -0.93
CA TRP A 27 4.74 -6.26 -1.96
C TRP A 27 3.52 -5.36 -2.11
N ILE A 28 2.97 -5.28 -3.33
CA ILE A 28 1.75 -4.55 -3.64
C ILE A 28 0.69 -5.56 -4.04
N GLU A 29 -0.39 -5.60 -3.28
CA GLU A 29 -1.46 -6.58 -3.42
C GLU A 29 -2.80 -5.88 -3.62
N LEU A 30 -3.59 -6.33 -4.59
CA LEU A 30 -4.97 -5.88 -4.77
C LEU A 30 -5.87 -6.69 -3.84
N LEU A 31 -6.67 -6.00 -3.03
CA LEU A 31 -7.65 -6.58 -2.13
C LEU A 31 -9.00 -6.80 -2.84
N ASP A 32 -9.85 -7.68 -2.31
CA ASP A 32 -11.22 -7.86 -2.83
C ASP A 32 -12.10 -6.61 -2.65
N SER A 33 -11.75 -5.72 -1.71
CA SER A 33 -12.40 -4.42 -1.55
C SER A 33 -12.11 -3.45 -2.71
N GLY A 34 -11.15 -3.75 -3.58
CA GLY A 34 -10.64 -2.84 -4.61
C GLY A 34 -9.56 -1.88 -4.10
N GLU A 35 -9.21 -1.94 -2.82
CA GLU A 35 -8.06 -1.23 -2.26
C GLU A 35 -6.75 -1.95 -2.61
N VAL A 36 -5.63 -1.23 -2.54
CA VAL A 36 -4.29 -1.80 -2.59
C VAL A 36 -3.70 -1.88 -1.19
N LEU A 37 -3.12 -3.03 -0.85
CA LEU A 37 -2.28 -3.20 0.32
C LEU A 37 -0.80 -3.21 -0.10
N LYS A 38 -0.01 -2.34 0.49
CA LYS A 38 1.45 -2.39 0.45
C LYS A 38 1.98 -3.01 1.74
N THR A 39 2.39 -4.27 1.67
CA THR A 39 2.83 -5.10 2.81
C THR A 39 4.36 -5.04 2.92
N PRO A 40 4.97 -4.83 4.11
CA PRO A 40 6.42 -4.86 4.25
C PRO A 40 6.99 -6.22 3.83
N HIS A 41 8.22 -6.25 3.32
CA HIS A 41 8.92 -7.52 3.13
C HIS A 41 9.06 -8.27 4.46
N SER A 42 8.98 -9.59 4.42
CA SER A 42 9.16 -10.45 5.60
C SER A 42 10.64 -10.85 5.80
N GLY A 43 10.95 -11.40 6.98
CA GLY A 43 12.28 -11.96 7.25
C GLY A 43 13.34 -10.87 7.49
N SER A 44 14.53 -11.03 6.91
CA SER A 44 15.67 -10.14 7.20
C SER A 44 15.45 -8.68 6.81
N LEU A 45 14.53 -8.40 5.88
CA LEU A 45 14.21 -7.06 5.40
C LEU A 45 13.06 -6.39 6.16
N GLU A 46 12.43 -7.10 7.10
CA GLU A 46 11.17 -6.67 7.70
C GLU A 46 11.30 -5.39 8.52
N ALA A 47 12.29 -5.32 9.42
CA ALA A 47 12.50 -4.15 10.26
C ALA A 47 12.75 -2.88 9.43
N GLY A 48 13.54 -2.99 8.35
CA GLY A 48 13.80 -1.90 7.41
C GLY A 48 12.53 -1.49 6.65
N SER A 49 11.85 -2.48 6.06
CA SER A 49 10.62 -2.25 5.29
C SER A 49 9.52 -1.59 6.13
N ARG A 50 9.31 -2.05 7.38
CA ARG A 50 8.36 -1.43 8.32
C ARG A 50 8.73 0.01 8.64
N ARG A 51 10.02 0.31 8.84
CA ARG A 51 10.50 1.68 9.09
C ARG A 51 10.22 2.58 7.89
N GLU A 52 10.49 2.11 6.67
CA GLU A 52 10.25 2.84 5.44
C GLU A 52 8.75 3.11 5.22
N LEU A 53 7.89 2.10 5.38
CA LEU A 53 6.44 2.29 5.27
C LEU A 53 5.89 3.25 6.32
N LYS A 54 6.45 3.25 7.54
CA LYS A 54 6.06 4.22 8.58
C LYS A 54 6.43 5.65 8.19
N VAL A 55 7.57 5.86 7.54
CA VAL A 55 7.95 7.18 7.02
C VAL A 55 7.04 7.58 5.87
N GLU A 56 6.78 6.67 4.93
CA GLU A 56 5.86 6.90 3.80
C GLU A 56 4.45 7.28 4.28
N ALA A 57 3.90 6.58 5.28
CA ALA A 57 2.62 6.93 5.90
C ALA A 57 2.59 8.37 6.44
N ARG A 58 3.66 8.78 7.12
CA ARG A 58 3.76 10.15 7.67
C ARG A 58 3.82 11.20 6.58
N ILE A 59 4.47 10.92 5.46
CA ILE A 59 4.52 11.82 4.31
C ILE A 59 3.11 12.01 3.73
N TYR A 60 2.37 10.93 3.48
CA TYR A 60 0.97 11.03 3.02
C TYR A 60 0.08 11.79 3.99
N GLN A 61 0.20 11.52 5.29
CA GLN A 61 -0.56 12.24 6.34
C GLN A 61 -0.25 13.74 6.34
N HIS A 62 1.02 14.12 6.14
CA HIS A 62 1.43 15.51 6.08
C HIS A 62 0.93 16.22 4.81
N LEU A 63 1.00 15.56 3.65
CA LEU A 63 0.54 16.12 2.37
C LEU A 63 -0.99 16.25 2.31
N GLY A 64 -1.71 15.39 3.03
CA GLY A 64 -3.16 15.34 3.00
C GLY A 64 -3.71 14.80 1.67
N ARG A 65 -5.03 14.90 1.50
CA ARG A 65 -5.73 14.40 0.31
C ARG A 65 -5.61 15.39 -0.84
N HIS A 66 -5.16 14.92 -2.00
CA HIS A 66 -5.04 15.74 -3.20
C HIS A 66 -5.28 14.90 -4.46
N PRO A 67 -6.03 15.37 -5.47
CA PRO A 67 -6.44 14.58 -6.65
C PRO A 67 -5.30 14.10 -7.57
N ARG A 68 -4.08 14.60 -7.37
CA ARG A 68 -2.87 14.19 -8.12
C ARG A 68 -1.91 13.32 -7.31
N LEU A 69 -2.30 12.92 -6.09
CA LEU A 69 -1.54 12.02 -5.25
C LEU A 69 -2.40 10.77 -5.02
N VAL A 70 -1.77 9.59 -5.05
CA VAL A 70 -2.44 8.34 -4.69
C VAL A 70 -2.97 8.49 -3.27
N GLN A 71 -4.26 8.23 -3.05
CA GLN A 71 -4.82 8.38 -1.72
C GLN A 71 -4.35 7.26 -0.79
N LEU A 72 -3.78 7.64 0.37
CA LEU A 72 -3.63 6.75 1.52
C LEU A 72 -4.95 6.73 2.29
N PHE A 73 -5.57 5.56 2.43
CA PHE A 73 -6.78 5.40 3.24
C PHE A 73 -6.44 5.18 4.72
N ARG A 74 -5.50 4.28 5.00
CA ARG A 74 -5.04 3.98 6.37
C ARG A 74 -3.65 3.35 6.36
N TYR A 75 -2.95 3.53 7.48
CA TYR A 75 -1.73 2.80 7.81
C TYR A 75 -1.99 1.90 9.01
N CYS A 76 -1.66 0.61 8.88
CA CYS A 76 -1.68 -0.36 9.96
C CYS A 76 -0.24 -0.82 10.24
N PRO A 77 0.32 -0.61 11.45
CA PRO A 77 1.71 -0.98 11.74
C PRO A 77 2.05 -2.45 11.48
N ASP A 78 1.08 -3.35 11.69
CA ASP A 78 1.28 -4.79 11.57
C ASP A 78 1.15 -5.27 10.12
N GLN A 79 0.34 -4.59 9.30
CA GLN A 79 0.01 -5.01 7.93
C GLN A 79 0.67 -4.15 6.85
N GLY A 80 0.64 -2.82 6.96
CA GLY A 80 1.19 -1.91 5.96
C GLY A 80 0.25 -0.76 5.58
N LEU A 81 0.34 -0.31 4.32
CA LEU A 81 -0.42 0.83 3.81
C LEU A 81 -1.60 0.35 2.97
N PHE A 82 -2.79 0.86 3.26
CA PHE A 82 -3.98 0.64 2.45
C PHE A 82 -4.25 1.89 1.63
N MET A 83 -4.29 1.73 0.31
CA MET A 83 -4.17 2.80 -0.65
C MET A 83 -5.19 2.64 -1.78
N GLU A 84 -5.40 3.73 -2.51
CA GLU A 84 -6.15 3.75 -3.76
C GLU A 84 -5.50 2.83 -4.81
N TYR A 85 -6.34 2.09 -5.55
CA TYR A 85 -5.90 1.30 -6.69
C TYR A 85 -5.77 2.16 -7.94
N MET A 86 -4.60 2.11 -8.57
CA MET A 86 -4.33 2.75 -9.85
C MET A 86 -4.42 1.71 -10.98
N PRO A 87 -5.52 1.62 -11.73
CA PRO A 87 -5.78 0.52 -12.67
C PRO A 87 -4.77 0.46 -13.82
N ASN A 88 -4.23 1.61 -14.21
CA ASN A 88 -3.25 1.73 -15.29
C ASN A 88 -1.79 1.52 -14.82
N GLY A 89 -1.59 1.21 -13.54
CA GLY A 89 -0.27 0.94 -12.98
C GLY A 89 0.66 2.15 -13.01
N ASN A 90 1.95 1.90 -13.28
CA ASN A 90 2.95 2.96 -13.29
C ASN A 90 3.02 3.65 -14.66
N LEU A 91 3.27 4.96 -14.65
CA LEU A 91 3.27 5.79 -15.85
C LEU A 91 4.31 5.32 -16.89
N LYS A 92 5.49 4.87 -16.47
CA LYS A 92 6.55 4.44 -17.39
C LYS A 92 6.10 3.27 -18.27
N GLU A 93 5.51 2.24 -17.68
CA GLU A 93 5.02 1.09 -18.45
C GLU A 93 3.76 1.44 -19.23
N TYR A 94 2.87 2.27 -18.67
CA TYR A 94 1.70 2.74 -19.41
C TYR A 94 2.10 3.46 -20.70
N LEU A 95 3.03 4.41 -20.61
CA LEU A 95 3.53 5.15 -21.78
C LEU A 95 4.19 4.21 -22.81
N ARG A 96 4.92 3.19 -22.36
CA ARG A 96 5.53 2.20 -23.26
C ARG A 96 4.50 1.33 -23.98
N GLN A 97 3.37 1.05 -23.34
CA GLN A 97 2.31 0.21 -23.92
C GLN A 97 1.38 0.99 -24.85
N HIS A 98 1.21 2.30 -24.59
CA HIS A 98 0.24 3.14 -25.30
C HIS A 98 0.89 4.28 -26.09
N HIS A 99 2.19 4.22 -26.39
CA HIS A 99 2.90 5.34 -27.02
C HIS A 99 2.31 5.76 -28.37
N GLU A 100 1.65 4.85 -29.09
CA GLU A 100 1.01 5.13 -30.39
C GLU A 100 -0.35 5.84 -30.26
N GLU A 101 -1.03 5.66 -29.13
CA GLU A 101 -2.36 6.24 -28.85
C GLU A 101 -2.25 7.61 -28.19
N ILE A 102 -1.10 7.92 -27.60
CA ILE A 102 -0.84 9.18 -26.91
C ILE A 102 -0.52 10.24 -27.95
N THR A 103 -1.51 11.07 -28.23
CA THR A 103 -1.36 12.22 -29.12
C THR A 103 -0.82 13.42 -28.34
N PHE A 104 0.11 14.15 -28.95
CA PHE A 104 0.39 15.51 -28.51
C PHE A 104 -0.83 16.36 -28.81
N LYS A 105 -1.44 16.95 -27.78
CA LYS A 105 -2.34 18.07 -28.02
C LYS A 105 -1.49 19.24 -28.53
N GLN A 106 -1.70 19.59 -29.80
CA GLN A 106 -1.28 20.86 -30.37
C GLN A 106 -2.05 22.01 -29.70
#